data_AF-A0A1V5DP37-F1
#
_entry.id   AF-A0A1V5DP37-F1
#
_cell.length_a   1.000
_cell.length_b   1.000
_cell.length_c   1.000
_cell.angle_alpha   90.00
_cell.angle_beta   90.00
_cell.angle_gamma   90.00
#
_symmetry.space_group_name_H-M   'P 1'
#
loop_
_entity.id
_entity.type
_entity.pdbx_description
1 polymer ?
#
loop_
_entity_poly.entity_id
_entity_poly.type
_entity_poly.pdbx_seq_one_letter_code
_entity_poly.pdbx_strand_id
1 'polypeptide(L)'
;MFDRLNFAQRLLLTAIAVVILLFQLYKFNENSIEGSGWILSFLVAGLLLLPILSGVNIKKSSANKTSCKECNNPITLHIDREKNQWAVKQIRNRAPGLDTLLRDWMEFKTVEEALNKRFDDIFADTSHVFLFMITAIAEGSLDTSFFQSDRFYVLKLQIAELMIEENIKGLRGLMPDKEPNKDLVTKQVINRLNEATKVIDEYIDAILAKSKDPEAPLVEWMLKSLNLDTLAETEKVKRRIRANLGAYVRSTMRELRGQRLLNTLT
;
A
#
# COMPACT_ATOMS: atom_id res chain seq x y z
N MET A 1 -20.16 -11.19 -31.57
CA MET A 1 -20.10 -12.50 -32.28
C MET A 1 -20.49 -13.65 -31.37
N PHE A 2 -20.09 -13.65 -30.09
CA PHE A 2 -20.45 -14.67 -29.09
C PHE A 2 -21.93 -14.65 -28.64
N ASP A 3 -22.67 -13.57 -28.91
CA ASP A 3 -24.07 -13.43 -28.53
C ASP A 3 -25.01 -14.41 -29.23
N ARG A 4 -24.55 -15.05 -30.32
CA ARG A 4 -25.30 -16.06 -31.07
C ARG A 4 -25.17 -17.48 -30.53
N LEU A 5 -24.31 -17.72 -29.52
CA LEU A 5 -24.13 -19.04 -28.92
C LEU A 5 -25.21 -19.32 -27.87
N ASN A 6 -25.86 -20.48 -27.94
CA ASN A 6 -26.85 -20.91 -26.93
C ASN A 6 -26.15 -21.28 -25.60
N PHE A 7 -26.87 -21.21 -24.48
CA PHE A 7 -26.35 -21.47 -23.13
C PHE A 7 -25.59 -22.80 -23.02
N ALA A 8 -26.14 -23.88 -23.58
CA ALA A 8 -25.49 -25.19 -23.59
C ALA A 8 -24.13 -25.18 -24.31
N GLN A 9 -23.98 -24.42 -25.40
CA GLN A 9 -22.72 -24.28 -26.13
C GLN A 9 -21.70 -23.47 -25.32
N ARG A 10 -22.14 -22.42 -24.63
CA ARG A 10 -21.27 -21.62 -23.74
C ARG A 10 -20.75 -22.45 -22.56
N LEU A 11 -21.61 -23.28 -21.99
CA LEU A 11 -21.25 -24.18 -20.88
C LEU A 11 -20.28 -25.28 -21.35
N LEU A 12 -20.50 -25.86 -22.53
CA LEU A 12 -19.59 -26.83 -23.14
C LEU A 12 -18.19 -26.24 -23.40
N LEU A 13 -18.11 -25.04 -24.00
CA LEU A 13 -16.83 -24.36 -24.27
C LEU A 13 -16.07 -24.05 -22.98
N THR A 14 -16.80 -23.70 -21.91
CA THR A 14 -16.21 -23.45 -20.60
C THR A 14 -15.69 -24.72 -19.95
N ALA A 15 -16.45 -25.82 -20.03
CA ALA A 15 -16.00 -27.12 -19.55
C ALA A 15 -14.71 -27.55 -20.26
N ILE A 16 -14.63 -27.36 -21.59
CA ILE A 16 -13.42 -27.63 -22.38
C ILE A 16 -12.26 -26.73 -21.92
N ALA A 17 -12.49 -25.44 -21.70
CA ALA A 17 -11.47 -24.52 -21.21
C ALA A 17 -10.91 -24.94 -19.84
N VAL A 18 -11.79 -25.34 -18.92
CA VAL A 18 -11.40 -25.82 -17.58
C VAL A 18 -10.59 -27.11 -17.68
N VAL A 19 -10.99 -28.06 -18.54
CA VAL A 19 -10.23 -29.30 -18.77
C VAL A 19 -8.83 -29.01 -19.33
N ILE A 20 -8.70 -28.06 -20.27
CA ILE A 20 -7.40 -27.63 -20.81
C ILE A 20 -6.52 -27.06 -19.68
N LEU A 21 -7.07 -26.17 -18.84
CA LEU A 21 -6.32 -25.58 -17.73
C LEU A 21 -5.88 -26.63 -16.71
N LEU A 22 -6.77 -27.56 -16.32
CA LEU A 22 -6.46 -28.63 -15.38
C LEU A 22 -5.39 -29.58 -15.94
N PHE A 23 -5.48 -29.93 -17.22
CA PHE A 23 -4.47 -30.77 -17.88
C PHE A 23 -3.11 -30.09 -17.94
N GLN A 24 -3.07 -28.78 -18.21
CA GLN A 24 -1.82 -28.01 -18.20
C GLN A 24 -1.23 -27.89 -16.79
N LEU A 25 -2.05 -27.66 -15.76
CA LEU A 25 -1.58 -27.66 -14.36
C LEU A 25 -1.04 -29.02 -13.93
N TYR A 26 -1.68 -30.11 -14.34
CA TYR A 26 -1.20 -31.47 -14.09
C TYR A 26 0.14 -31.73 -14.79
N LYS A 27 0.27 -31.37 -16.08
CA LYS A 27 1.52 -31.46 -16.84
C LYS A 27 2.64 -30.61 -16.22
N PHE A 28 2.32 -29.42 -15.71
CA PHE A 28 3.26 -28.52 -15.03
C PHE A 28 3.87 -29.17 -13.78
N ASN A 29 3.11 -30.04 -13.11
CA ASN A 29 3.53 -30.70 -11.87
C ASN A 29 4.39 -31.95 -12.11
N GLU A 30 4.21 -32.66 -13.23
CA GLU A 30 4.91 -33.93 -13.49
C GLU A 30 6.18 -33.81 -14.33
N ASN A 31 6.23 -32.90 -15.30
CA ASN A 31 7.37 -32.76 -16.19
C ASN A 31 7.61 -31.27 -16.46
N SER A 32 8.66 -30.72 -15.85
CA SER A 32 9.17 -29.37 -16.11
C SER A 32 9.08 -29.06 -17.62
N ILE A 33 8.30 -28.04 -17.99
CA ILE A 33 7.86 -27.87 -19.38
C ILE A 33 9.03 -27.53 -20.30
N GLU A 34 9.28 -28.41 -21.28
CA GLU A 34 10.06 -28.07 -22.47
C GLU A 34 9.11 -27.56 -23.58
N GLY A 35 9.36 -26.35 -24.06
CA GLY A 35 8.71 -25.76 -25.24
C GLY A 35 7.67 -24.66 -24.95
N SER A 36 7.30 -23.90 -25.97
CA SER A 36 6.36 -22.75 -25.91
C SER A 36 4.87 -23.14 -25.99
N GLY A 37 4.54 -24.44 -26.09
CA GLY A 37 3.18 -24.95 -26.28
C GLY A 37 2.21 -24.66 -25.12
N TRP A 38 2.72 -24.40 -23.92
CA TRP A 38 1.90 -24.05 -22.75
C TRP A 38 1.26 -22.67 -22.91
N ILE A 39 1.98 -21.69 -23.45
CA ILE A 39 1.49 -20.33 -23.67
C ILE A 39 0.28 -20.34 -24.62
N LEU A 40 0.39 -21.10 -25.71
CA LEU A 40 -0.70 -21.25 -26.68
C LEU A 40 -1.93 -21.91 -26.04
N SER A 41 -1.73 -22.88 -25.14
CA SER A 41 -2.81 -23.57 -24.44
C SER A 41 -3.57 -22.65 -23.47
N PHE A 42 -2.87 -21.78 -22.74
CA PHE A 42 -3.51 -20.75 -21.91
C PHE A 42 -4.25 -19.71 -22.74
N LEU A 43 -3.71 -19.33 -23.89
CA LEU A 43 -4.35 -18.38 -24.80
C LEU A 43 -5.65 -18.95 -25.39
N VAL A 44 -5.63 -20.23 -25.81
CA VAL A 44 -6.83 -20.95 -26.28
C VAL A 44 -7.86 -21.09 -25.15
N ALA A 45 -7.44 -21.46 -23.93
CA ALA A 45 -8.34 -21.54 -22.79
C ALA A 45 -8.96 -20.18 -22.44
N GLY A 46 -8.19 -19.10 -22.46
CA GLY A 46 -8.68 -17.74 -22.22
C GLY A 46 -9.72 -17.31 -23.27
N LEU A 47 -9.49 -17.62 -24.55
CA LEU A 47 -10.41 -17.29 -25.64
C LEU A 47 -11.73 -18.07 -25.54
N LEU A 48 -11.68 -19.31 -25.06
CA LEU A 48 -12.85 -20.16 -24.81
C LEU A 48 -13.70 -19.72 -23.60
N LEU A 49 -13.14 -18.94 -22.67
CA LEU A 49 -13.85 -18.40 -21.50
C LEU A 49 -14.59 -17.08 -21.79
N LEU A 50 -14.21 -16.37 -22.85
CA LEU A 50 -14.83 -15.09 -23.25
C LEU A 50 -16.37 -15.13 -23.40
N PRO A 51 -17.00 -16.18 -23.96
CA PRO A 51 -18.45 -16.23 -24.14
C PRO A 51 -19.26 -16.28 -22.84
N ILE A 52 -18.68 -16.79 -21.75
CA ILE A 52 -19.31 -16.72 -20.43
C ILE A 52 -19.12 -15.34 -19.83
N LEU A 53 -17.92 -14.75 -19.92
CA LEU A 53 -17.66 -13.40 -19.42
C LEU A 53 -18.54 -12.34 -20.09
N SER A 54 -18.92 -12.51 -21.35
CA SER A 54 -19.88 -11.64 -22.04
C SER A 54 -21.35 -11.89 -21.66
N GLY A 55 -21.67 -13.08 -21.14
CA GLY A 55 -23.02 -13.48 -20.72
C GLY A 55 -23.32 -13.23 -19.24
N VAL A 56 -22.30 -12.99 -18.41
CA VAL A 56 -22.49 -12.49 -17.06
C VAL A 56 -22.93 -11.03 -17.18
N ASN A 57 -24.23 -10.81 -17.25
CA ASN A 57 -24.84 -9.58 -16.77
C ASN A 57 -24.45 -9.48 -15.29
N ILE A 58 -23.27 -8.91 -15.04
CA ILE A 58 -22.89 -8.36 -13.75
C ILE A 58 -24.04 -7.42 -13.45
N LYS A 59 -24.94 -7.83 -12.55
CA LYS A 59 -25.84 -6.91 -11.85
C LYS A 59 -24.91 -5.89 -11.22
N LYS A 60 -24.62 -4.83 -11.97
CA LYS A 60 -24.08 -3.59 -11.46
C LYS A 60 -25.17 -3.10 -10.52
N SER A 61 -24.97 -3.42 -9.24
CA SER A 61 -25.52 -2.61 -8.18
C SER A 61 -25.26 -1.16 -8.57
N SER A 62 -26.35 -0.41 -8.60
CA SER A 62 -26.48 0.97 -9.07
C SER A 62 -25.29 1.85 -8.64
N ALA A 63 -24.38 2.12 -9.58
CA ALA A 63 -23.58 3.33 -9.58
C ALA A 63 -23.99 4.12 -10.80
N ASN A 64 -24.65 5.25 -10.55
CA ASN A 64 -25.07 6.24 -11.55
C ASN A 64 -23.97 6.48 -12.59
N LYS A 65 -24.18 5.99 -13.80
CA LYS A 65 -23.45 6.46 -14.98
C LYS A 65 -24.19 7.68 -15.52
N THR A 66 -23.86 8.85 -14.99
CA THR A 66 -24.00 10.08 -15.75
C THR A 66 -23.06 9.97 -16.95
N SER A 67 -23.66 10.03 -18.15
CA SER A 67 -22.98 10.06 -19.44
C SER A 67 -21.99 11.24 -19.48
N CYS A 68 -20.69 10.96 -19.37
CA CYS A 68 -19.63 11.91 -19.72
C CYS A 68 -19.62 12.10 -21.24
N LYS A 69 -20.34 13.13 -21.69
CA LYS A 69 -20.29 13.67 -23.06
C LYS A 69 -19.46 14.95 -23.17
N GLU A 70 -18.51 15.15 -22.24
CA GLU A 70 -17.55 16.25 -22.25
C GLU A 70 -16.13 15.74 -21.94
N CYS A 71 -15.58 14.94 -22.84
CA CYS A 71 -14.13 14.82 -22.95
C CYS A 71 -13.61 16.08 -23.64
N ASN A 72 -13.45 17.19 -22.90
CA ASN A 72 -12.56 18.32 -23.20
C ASN A 72 -12.61 19.46 -22.16
N ASN A 73 -13.16 19.26 -20.97
CA ASN A 73 -12.94 20.19 -19.86
C ASN A 73 -11.74 19.69 -19.03
N PRO A 74 -10.70 20.53 -18.79
CA PRO A 74 -9.63 20.18 -17.88
C PRO A 74 -10.27 19.86 -16.54
N ILE A 75 -10.04 18.65 -16.04
CA ILE A 75 -10.56 18.19 -14.76
C ILE A 75 -10.08 19.18 -13.70
N THR A 76 -10.92 20.15 -13.34
CA THR A 76 -10.82 20.89 -12.10
C THR A 76 -11.20 19.90 -11.02
N LEU A 77 -10.24 19.05 -10.66
CA LEU A 77 -10.22 18.30 -9.41
C LEU A 77 -10.25 19.35 -8.29
N HIS A 78 -11.46 19.76 -7.91
CA HIS A 78 -11.73 20.33 -6.60
C HIS A 78 -11.64 19.20 -5.57
N ILE A 79 -10.49 18.52 -5.56
CA ILE A 79 -10.05 17.77 -4.40
C ILE A 79 -9.84 18.82 -3.33
N ASP A 80 -10.36 18.51 -2.15
CA ASP A 80 -10.19 19.27 -0.94
C ASP A 80 -8.68 19.33 -0.57
N ARG A 81 -7.98 20.24 -1.25
CA ARG A 81 -6.53 20.43 -1.15
C ARG A 81 -6.14 20.76 0.28
N GLU A 82 -7.00 21.50 0.98
CA GLU A 82 -6.79 21.87 2.38
C GLU A 82 -6.77 20.65 3.30
N LYS A 83 -7.72 19.72 3.13
CA LYS A 83 -7.72 18.49 3.94
C LYS A 83 -6.50 17.60 3.69
N ASN A 84 -6.08 17.45 2.45
CA ASN A 84 -4.87 16.66 2.18
C ASN A 84 -3.60 17.39 2.65
N GLN A 85 -3.54 18.73 2.54
CA GLN A 85 -2.46 19.53 3.10
C GLN A 85 -2.35 19.40 4.62
N TRP A 86 -3.49 19.33 5.33
CA TRP A 86 -3.49 19.07 6.77
C TRP A 86 -2.83 17.71 7.08
N ALA A 87 -3.22 16.65 6.38
CA ALA A 87 -2.64 15.32 6.56
C ALA A 87 -1.13 15.30 6.28
N VAL A 88 -0.70 15.92 5.18
CA VAL A 88 0.72 16.07 4.83
C VAL A 88 1.48 16.84 5.91
N LYS A 89 0.90 17.91 6.45
CA LYS A 89 1.49 18.70 7.54
C LYS A 89 1.63 17.89 8.82
N GLN A 90 0.64 17.06 9.16
CA GLN A 90 0.73 16.17 10.33
C GLN A 90 1.87 15.16 10.17
N ILE A 91 2.00 14.55 8.99
CA ILE A 91 3.07 13.59 8.71
C ILE A 91 4.44 14.26 8.80
N ARG A 92 4.64 15.40 8.11
CA ARG A 92 5.89 16.17 8.12
C ARG A 92 6.30 16.59 9.55
N ASN A 93 5.35 17.06 10.36
CA ASN A 93 5.66 17.55 11.70
C ASN A 93 5.91 16.42 12.72
N ARG A 94 5.32 15.24 12.52
CA ARG A 94 5.44 14.10 13.46
C ARG A 94 6.61 13.17 13.13
N ALA A 95 7.05 13.10 11.88
CA ALA A 95 8.12 12.19 11.46
C ALA A 95 9.40 12.34 12.31
N PRO A 96 9.93 13.56 12.55
CA PRO A 96 11.13 13.71 13.38
C PRO A 96 10.94 13.24 14.84
N GLY A 97 9.74 13.44 15.39
CA GLY A 97 9.41 12.99 16.75
C GLY A 97 9.35 11.46 16.86
N LEU A 98 8.83 10.79 15.83
CA LEU A 98 8.83 9.33 15.75
C LEU A 98 10.26 8.77 15.62
N ASP A 99 11.12 9.41 14.83
CA ASP A 99 12.52 9.01 14.71
C ASP A 99 13.25 9.07 16.05
N THR A 100 13.07 10.13 16.83
CA THR A 100 13.63 10.26 18.18
C THR A 100 13.11 9.16 19.11
N LEU A 101 11.80 8.92 19.12
CA LEU A 101 11.21 7.85 19.94
C LEU A 101 11.76 6.48 19.59
N LEU A 102 11.92 6.17 18.30
CA LEU A 102 12.47 4.90 17.87
C LEU A 102 13.93 4.74 18.34
N ARG A 103 14.75 5.80 18.22
CA ARG A 103 16.13 5.79 18.75
C ARG A 103 16.16 5.52 20.26
N ASP A 104 15.30 6.20 21.02
CA ASP A 104 15.19 6.01 22.47
C ASP A 104 14.77 4.59 22.83
N TRP A 105 13.83 4.00 22.09
CA TRP A 105 13.36 2.63 22.35
C TRP A 105 14.38 1.55 22.01
N MET A 106 15.30 1.83 21.09
CA MET A 106 16.36 0.89 20.69
C MET A 106 17.57 0.90 21.63
N GLU A 107 17.70 1.87 22.55
CA GLU A 107 18.76 1.95 23.58
C GLU A 107 20.15 1.52 23.07
N PHE A 108 20.61 2.08 21.95
CA PHE A 108 21.92 1.75 21.38
C PHE A 108 23.07 2.27 22.26
N LYS A 109 23.51 1.48 23.24
CA LYS A 109 24.73 1.78 24.03
C LYS A 109 26.04 1.36 23.35
N THR A 110 26.01 0.58 22.27
CA THR A 110 27.22 -0.01 21.67
C THR A 110 27.31 0.11 20.15
N VAL A 111 26.36 0.78 19.50
CA VAL A 111 26.22 0.74 18.05
C VAL A 111 26.20 2.14 17.42
N GLU A 112 26.90 3.09 18.06
CA GLU A 112 27.08 4.45 17.55
C GLU A 112 27.95 4.52 16.29
N GLU A 113 28.91 3.61 16.08
CA GLU A 113 29.87 3.72 14.95
C GLU A 113 29.40 3.05 13.65
N ALA A 114 28.62 1.96 13.70
CA ALA A 114 28.17 1.26 12.50
C ALA A 114 26.83 1.80 11.94
N LEU A 115 26.02 2.47 12.77
CA LEU A 115 24.67 2.88 12.40
C LEU A 115 24.55 4.34 11.94
N ASN A 116 25.34 5.27 12.50
CA ASN A 116 25.13 6.71 12.33
C ASN A 116 25.20 7.22 10.87
N LYS A 117 25.64 6.42 9.89
CA LYS A 117 25.65 6.80 8.46
C LYS A 117 24.68 6.02 7.56
N ARG A 118 24.11 4.90 8.04
CA ARG A 118 23.10 4.10 7.31
C ARG A 118 21.70 4.23 7.91
N PHE A 119 21.59 4.67 9.17
CA PHE A 119 20.34 4.73 9.91
C PHE A 119 19.56 6.02 9.67
N ASP A 120 20.20 7.17 9.48
CA ASP A 120 19.46 8.43 9.33
C ASP A 120 18.55 8.43 8.08
N ASP A 121 18.98 7.80 6.98
CA ASP A 121 18.19 7.71 5.74
C ASP A 121 17.08 6.64 5.79
N ILE A 122 17.34 5.50 6.45
CA ILE A 122 16.34 4.42 6.60
C ILE A 122 15.19 4.86 7.51
N PHE A 123 15.49 5.65 8.54
CA PHE A 123 14.49 6.08 9.54
C PHE A 123 13.55 7.13 8.99
N ALA A 124 14.08 8.18 8.35
CA ALA A 124 13.26 9.27 7.82
C ALA A 124 12.17 8.74 6.88
N ASP A 125 12.53 7.90 5.91
CA ASP A 125 11.56 7.33 4.96
C ASP A 125 10.55 6.41 5.62
N THR A 126 11.02 5.57 6.54
CA THR A 126 10.17 4.56 7.17
C THR A 126 9.14 5.23 8.09
N SER A 127 9.54 6.28 8.82
CA SER A 127 8.64 7.08 9.65
C SER A 127 7.59 7.83 8.83
N HIS A 128 7.97 8.41 7.68
CA HIS A 128 7.01 9.06 6.78
C HIS A 128 5.95 8.10 6.24
N VAL A 129 6.37 6.90 5.78
CA VAL A 129 5.43 5.88 5.28
C VAL A 129 4.54 5.35 6.41
N PHE A 130 5.10 5.13 7.60
CA PHE A 130 4.33 4.67 8.75
C PHE A 130 3.28 5.69 9.20
N LEU A 131 3.65 6.95 9.28
CA LEU A 131 2.73 8.04 9.60
C LEU A 131 1.69 8.25 8.49
N PHE A 132 2.07 8.04 7.23
CA PHE A 132 1.11 8.01 6.12
C PHE A 132 0.05 6.93 6.34
N MET A 133 0.44 5.70 6.69
CA MET A 133 -0.54 4.64 6.96
C MET A 133 -1.50 5.00 8.08
N ILE A 134 -0.97 5.44 9.23
CA ILE A 134 -1.78 5.85 10.39
C ILE A 134 -2.74 6.99 10.03
N THR A 135 -2.23 8.00 9.31
CA THR A 135 -3.02 9.18 8.92
C THR A 135 -4.09 8.81 7.91
N ALA A 136 -3.77 7.97 6.92
CA ALA A 136 -4.73 7.48 5.93
C ALA A 136 -5.85 6.66 6.59
N ILE A 137 -5.52 5.82 7.57
CA ILE A 137 -6.51 5.06 8.36
C ILE A 137 -7.41 5.99 9.18
N ALA A 138 -6.82 7.03 9.80
CA ALA A 138 -7.58 8.03 10.54
C ALA A 138 -8.51 8.87 9.63
N GLU A 139 -8.07 9.20 8.43
CA GLU A 139 -8.84 9.92 7.40
C GLU A 139 -9.94 9.05 6.77
N GLY A 140 -9.65 7.77 6.52
CA GLY A 140 -10.61 6.83 5.98
C GLY A 140 -11.69 6.45 6.98
N SER A 141 -11.47 6.60 8.30
CA SER A 141 -12.40 6.15 9.34
C SER A 141 -12.84 4.69 9.15
N LEU A 142 -11.95 3.84 8.61
CA LEU A 142 -12.21 2.44 8.24
C LEU A 142 -13.15 2.22 7.04
N ASP A 143 -13.52 3.28 6.33
CA ASP A 143 -14.27 3.18 5.07
C ASP A 143 -13.34 2.70 3.95
N THR A 144 -13.56 1.48 3.46
CA THR A 144 -12.76 0.89 2.38
C THR A 144 -12.89 1.67 1.07
N SER A 145 -13.99 2.40 0.86
CA SER A 145 -14.19 3.22 -0.33
C SER A 145 -13.27 4.44 -0.36
N PHE A 146 -12.80 4.92 0.79
CA PHE A 146 -11.81 5.99 0.86
C PHE A 146 -10.50 5.59 0.17
N PHE A 147 -10.03 4.35 0.37
CA PHE A 147 -8.77 3.87 -0.20
C PHE A 147 -8.83 3.64 -1.72
N GLN A 148 -10.04 3.65 -2.29
CA GLN A 148 -10.27 3.62 -3.74
C GLN A 148 -10.58 5.01 -4.31
N SER A 149 -10.62 6.05 -3.46
CA SER A 149 -10.99 7.40 -3.87
C SER A 149 -9.83 8.19 -4.47
N ASP A 150 -10.16 9.14 -5.35
CA ASP A 150 -9.22 10.12 -5.89
C ASP A 150 -8.52 10.91 -4.78
N ARG A 151 -9.20 11.13 -3.65
CA ARG A 151 -8.67 11.84 -2.49
C ARG A 151 -7.50 11.09 -1.86
N PHE A 152 -7.63 9.77 -1.66
CA PHE A 152 -6.55 8.93 -1.16
C PHE A 152 -5.38 8.87 -2.14
N TYR A 153 -5.68 8.76 -3.44
CA TYR A 153 -4.66 8.80 -4.49
C TYR A 153 -3.85 10.11 -4.44
N VAL A 154 -4.51 11.27 -4.30
CA VAL A 154 -3.80 12.55 -4.20
C VAL A 154 -3.03 12.69 -2.89
N LEU A 155 -3.54 12.20 -1.76
CA LEU A 155 -2.77 12.17 -0.52
C LEU A 155 -1.49 11.34 -0.70
N LYS A 156 -1.60 10.16 -1.31
CA LYS A 156 -0.46 9.29 -1.61
C LYS A 156 0.56 9.97 -2.51
N LEU A 157 0.13 10.70 -3.54
CA LEU A 157 1.03 11.47 -4.41
C LEU A 157 1.75 12.59 -3.65
N GLN A 158 1.04 13.35 -2.82
CA GLN A 158 1.65 14.44 -2.05
C GLN A 158 2.68 13.93 -1.03
N ILE A 159 2.43 12.76 -0.43
CA ILE A 159 3.42 12.10 0.42
C ILE A 159 4.59 11.56 -0.39
N ALA A 160 4.35 11.03 -1.59
CA ALA A 160 5.45 10.62 -2.47
C ALA A 160 6.36 11.81 -2.81
N GLU A 161 5.78 12.96 -3.17
CA GLU A 161 6.53 14.19 -3.45
C GLU A 161 7.35 14.65 -2.25
N LEU A 162 6.74 14.69 -1.05
CA LEU A 162 7.42 15.02 0.19
C LEU A 162 8.62 14.09 0.44
N MET A 163 8.41 12.79 0.35
CA MET A 163 9.46 11.81 0.59
C MET A 163 10.58 11.90 -0.45
N ILE A 164 10.25 12.11 -1.73
CA ILE A 164 11.25 12.29 -2.79
C ILE A 164 12.09 13.54 -2.51
N GLU A 165 11.47 14.65 -2.11
CA GLU A 165 12.17 15.89 -1.76
C GLU A 165 13.14 15.68 -0.60
N GLU A 166 12.67 15.07 0.50
CA GLU A 166 13.51 14.81 1.69
C GLU A 166 14.65 13.82 1.38
N ASN A 167 14.40 12.77 0.60
CA ASN A 167 15.44 11.83 0.15
C ASN A 167 16.52 12.49 -0.70
N ILE A 168 16.11 13.28 -1.71
CA ILE A 168 17.06 13.97 -2.58
C ILE A 168 17.90 14.95 -1.76
N LYS A 169 17.28 15.66 -0.82
CA LYS A 169 17.97 16.57 0.09
C LYS A 169 18.98 15.84 0.98
N GLY A 170 18.59 14.70 1.56
CA GLY A 170 19.49 13.84 2.34
C GLY A 170 20.67 13.34 1.52
N LEU A 171 20.40 12.80 0.32
CA LEU A 171 21.44 12.28 -0.59
C LEU A 171 22.43 13.37 -1.05
N ARG A 172 21.96 14.60 -1.31
CA ARG A 172 22.84 15.74 -1.62
C ARG A 172 23.72 16.12 -0.43
N GLY A 173 23.21 16.02 0.80
CA GLY A 173 24.00 16.24 2.01
C GLY A 173 25.12 15.20 2.19
N LEU A 174 24.85 13.94 1.83
CA LEU A 174 25.80 12.84 1.97
C LEU A 174 26.81 12.74 0.83
N MET A 175 26.41 13.10 -0.38
CA MET A 175 27.23 13.03 -1.60
C MET A 175 27.11 14.35 -2.38
N PRO A 176 27.72 15.45 -1.90
CA PRO A 176 27.59 16.77 -2.52
C PRO A 176 28.10 16.82 -3.96
N ASP A 177 29.06 15.96 -4.31
CA ASP A 177 29.68 15.91 -5.64
C ASP A 177 28.91 15.02 -6.64
N LYS A 178 27.79 14.40 -6.24
CA LYS A 178 26.99 13.51 -7.09
C LYS A 178 25.53 13.92 -7.10
N GLU A 179 24.97 14.12 -8.29
CA GLU A 179 23.53 14.37 -8.41
C GLU A 179 22.74 13.08 -8.08
N PRO A 180 21.79 13.11 -7.14
CA PRO A 180 20.97 11.95 -6.82
C PRO A 180 20.13 11.49 -8.02
N ASN A 181 20.03 10.18 -8.21
CA ASN A 181 19.15 9.62 -9.25
C ASN A 181 17.68 9.72 -8.83
N LYS A 182 17.01 10.79 -9.28
CA LYS A 182 15.60 11.07 -8.95
C LYS A 182 14.64 9.95 -9.37
N ASP A 183 14.88 9.29 -10.50
CA ASP A 183 14.00 8.22 -10.99
C ASP A 183 14.09 6.98 -10.11
N LEU A 184 15.30 6.64 -9.65
CA LEU A 184 15.51 5.55 -8.71
C LEU A 184 14.80 5.81 -7.38
N VAL A 185 14.99 7.01 -6.81
CA VAL A 185 14.34 7.43 -5.56
C VAL A 185 12.81 7.39 -5.72
N THR A 186 12.28 7.94 -6.82
CA THR A 186 10.85 7.94 -7.12
C THR A 186 10.29 6.52 -7.16
N LYS A 187 10.98 5.59 -7.85
CA LYS A 187 10.57 4.18 -7.93
C LYS A 187 10.57 3.51 -6.55
N GLN A 188 11.58 3.78 -5.73
CA GLN A 188 11.67 3.24 -4.37
C GLN A 188 10.53 3.75 -3.48
N VAL A 189 10.26 5.06 -3.50
CA VAL A 189 9.17 5.69 -2.74
C VAL A 189 7.81 5.14 -3.17
N ILE A 190 7.55 5.05 -4.47
CA ILE A 190 6.28 4.49 -4.99
C ILE A 190 6.09 3.04 -4.54
N ASN A 191 7.14 2.22 -4.61
CA ASN A 191 7.08 0.84 -4.16
C ASN A 191 6.74 0.73 -2.67
N ARG A 192 7.40 1.53 -1.81
CA ARG A 192 7.10 1.58 -0.38
C ARG A 192 5.67 2.02 -0.09
N LEU A 193 5.15 3.03 -0.80
CA LEU A 193 3.76 3.47 -0.63
C LEU A 193 2.74 2.44 -1.15
N ASN A 194 3.09 1.64 -2.15
CA ASN A 194 2.26 0.52 -2.60
C ASN A 194 2.24 -0.62 -1.58
N GLU A 195 3.37 -0.94 -0.96
CA GLU A 195 3.44 -1.88 0.16
C GLU A 195 2.60 -1.39 1.34
N ALA A 196 2.74 -0.10 1.70
CA ALA A 196 1.97 0.53 2.76
C ALA A 196 0.44 0.42 2.53
N THR A 197 0.00 0.51 1.27
CA THR A 197 -1.44 0.35 0.94
C THR A 197 -1.94 -1.05 1.32
N LYS A 198 -1.15 -2.09 1.06
CA LYS A 198 -1.51 -3.47 1.44
C LYS A 198 -1.59 -3.66 2.95
N VAL A 199 -0.65 -3.06 3.68
CA VAL A 199 -0.63 -3.14 5.16
C VAL A 199 -1.82 -2.41 5.77
N ILE A 200 -2.27 -1.30 5.16
CA ILE A 200 -3.50 -0.63 5.57
C ILE A 200 -4.71 -1.56 5.40
N ASP A 201 -4.81 -2.27 4.26
CA ASP A 201 -5.90 -3.22 4.02
C ASP A 201 -5.87 -4.35 5.07
N GLU A 202 -4.71 -4.93 5.36
CA GLU A 202 -4.53 -5.95 6.41
C GLU A 202 -4.95 -5.43 7.80
N TYR A 203 -4.64 -4.17 8.12
CA TYR A 203 -5.06 -3.53 9.36
C TYR A 203 -6.59 -3.38 9.45
N ILE A 204 -7.23 -2.95 8.35
CA ILE A 204 -8.69 -2.80 8.27
C ILE A 204 -9.36 -4.17 8.44
N ASP A 205 -8.86 -5.19 7.74
CA ASP A 205 -9.36 -6.57 7.86
C ASP A 205 -9.22 -7.08 9.30
N ALA A 206 -8.10 -6.80 9.97
CA ALA A 206 -7.90 -7.16 11.37
C ALA A 206 -8.92 -6.49 12.31
N ILE A 207 -9.29 -5.22 12.06
CA ILE A 207 -10.37 -4.56 12.82
C ILE A 207 -11.71 -5.21 12.54
N LEU A 208 -12.05 -5.44 11.27
CA LEU A 208 -13.33 -6.03 10.87
C LEU A 208 -13.50 -7.44 11.45
N ALA A 209 -12.40 -8.20 11.51
CA ALA A 209 -12.33 -9.50 12.16
C ALA A 209 -12.33 -9.44 13.71
N LYS A 210 -12.35 -8.24 14.30
CA LYS A 210 -12.26 -8.01 15.76
C LYS A 210 -11.04 -8.68 16.39
N SER A 211 -9.89 -8.60 15.70
CA SER A 211 -8.61 -9.08 16.24
C SER A 211 -8.33 -8.47 17.60
N LYS A 212 -7.71 -9.25 18.50
CA LYS A 212 -7.23 -8.77 19.80
C LYS A 212 -6.06 -7.78 19.65
N ASP A 213 -5.33 -7.87 18.54
CA ASP A 213 -4.20 -7.00 18.21
C ASP A 213 -4.35 -6.52 16.75
N PRO A 214 -5.23 -5.55 16.49
CA PRO A 214 -5.45 -5.06 15.13
C PRO A 214 -4.25 -4.25 14.62
N GLU A 215 -3.39 -3.72 15.51
CA GLU A 215 -2.21 -2.96 15.13
C GLU A 215 -1.06 -3.82 14.57
N ALA A 216 -1.12 -5.14 14.73
CA ALA A 216 -0.04 -6.05 14.35
C ALA A 216 0.52 -5.83 12.92
N PRO A 217 -0.30 -5.68 11.85
CA PRO A 217 0.24 -5.49 10.49
C PRO A 217 1.13 -4.26 10.37
N LEU A 218 0.72 -3.12 10.95
CA LEU A 218 1.48 -1.88 10.94
C LEU A 218 2.80 -2.03 11.70
N VAL A 219 2.73 -2.68 12.87
CA VAL A 219 3.90 -2.86 13.73
C VAL A 219 4.92 -3.80 13.10
N GLU A 220 4.48 -4.94 12.55
CA GLU A 220 5.37 -5.88 11.87
C GLU A 220 6.01 -5.25 10.63
N TRP A 221 5.26 -4.45 9.86
CA TRP A 221 5.82 -3.73 8.73
C TRP A 221 6.95 -2.77 9.16
N MET A 222 6.76 -2.04 10.27
CA MET A 222 7.79 -1.15 10.80
C MET A 222 9.03 -1.93 11.25
N LEU A 223 8.85 -3.00 12.03
CA LEU A 223 9.96 -3.83 12.52
C LEU A 223 10.79 -4.40 11.37
N LYS A 224 10.11 -4.89 10.33
CA LYS A 224 10.75 -5.41 9.11
C LYS A 224 11.48 -4.30 8.34
N SER A 225 10.86 -3.13 8.19
CA SER A 225 11.42 -2.01 7.42
C SER A 225 12.66 -1.41 8.09
N LEU A 226 12.73 -1.47 9.42
CA LEU A 226 13.91 -1.11 10.21
C LEU A 226 14.96 -2.23 10.26
N ASN A 227 14.71 -3.36 9.58
CA ASN A 227 15.56 -4.55 9.56
C ASN A 227 15.85 -5.12 10.97
N LEU A 228 14.95 -4.88 11.92
CA LEU A 228 15.10 -5.32 13.32
C LEU A 228 14.94 -6.83 13.47
N ASP A 229 14.39 -7.51 12.46
CA ASP A 229 14.29 -8.98 12.43
C ASP A 229 15.66 -9.68 12.40
N THR A 230 16.71 -8.97 11.99
CA THR A 230 18.09 -9.49 11.93
C THR A 230 18.90 -9.20 13.21
N LEU A 231 18.42 -8.29 14.05
CA LEU A 231 19.03 -7.97 15.34
C LEU A 231 18.53 -8.99 16.37
N ALA A 232 19.07 -10.21 16.28
CA ALA A 232 18.77 -11.35 17.16
C ALA A 232 19.10 -11.09 18.65
N GLU A 233 19.73 -9.95 18.98
CA GLU A 233 19.93 -9.54 20.36
C GLU A 233 18.65 -8.96 20.97
N THR A 234 17.95 -9.90 21.60
CA THR A 234 16.85 -9.78 22.55
C THR A 234 15.46 -9.55 21.95
N GLU A 235 14.73 -10.66 21.83
CA GLU A 235 13.25 -10.73 21.87
C GLU A 235 12.61 -9.74 22.85
N LYS A 236 13.29 -9.40 23.94
CA LYS A 236 12.89 -8.36 24.90
C LYS A 236 12.79 -6.96 24.26
N VAL A 237 13.77 -6.55 23.45
CA VAL A 237 13.74 -5.28 22.70
C VAL A 237 12.64 -5.31 21.65
N LYS A 238 12.51 -6.40 20.90
CA LYS A 238 11.40 -6.56 19.91
C LYS A 238 10.02 -6.46 20.57
N ARG A 239 9.81 -7.11 21.71
CA ARG A 239 8.56 -7.02 22.48
C ARG A 239 8.30 -5.61 23.00
N ARG A 240 9.33 -4.91 23.50
CA ARG A 240 9.22 -3.52 23.98
C ARG A 240 8.86 -2.58 22.83
N ILE A 241 9.58 -2.65 21.71
CA ILE A 241 9.31 -1.83 20.52
C ILE A 241 7.90 -2.13 19.99
N ARG A 242 7.50 -3.41 19.90
CA ARG A 242 6.15 -3.80 19.49
C ARG A 242 5.07 -3.18 20.39
N ALA A 243 5.23 -3.28 21.71
CA ALA A 243 4.28 -2.71 22.66
C ALA A 243 4.20 -1.18 22.55
N ASN A 244 5.35 -0.51 22.43
CA ASN A 244 5.44 0.94 22.29
C ASN A 244 4.85 1.43 20.97
N LEU A 245 5.15 0.77 19.85
CA LEU A 245 4.56 1.06 18.54
C LEU A 245 3.05 0.85 18.54
N GLY A 246 2.54 -0.25 19.11
CA GLY A 246 1.10 -0.48 19.23
C GLY A 246 0.41 0.62 20.05
N ALA A 247 1.02 1.05 21.17
CA ALA A 247 0.52 2.17 21.96
C ALA A 247 0.55 3.50 21.18
N TYR A 248 1.64 3.76 20.45
CA TYR A 248 1.80 4.94 19.62
C TYR A 248 0.75 5.01 18.51
N VAL A 249 0.51 3.91 17.81
CA VAL A 249 -0.50 3.77 16.75
C VAL A 249 -1.89 4.13 17.29
N ARG A 250 -2.31 3.53 18.41
CA ARG A 250 -3.60 3.81 19.04
C ARG A 250 -3.74 5.25 19.50
N SER A 251 -2.71 5.80 20.14
CA SER A 251 -2.70 7.19 20.62
C SER A 251 -2.82 8.18 19.46
N THR A 252 -1.98 7.98 18.43
CA THR A 252 -1.93 8.87 17.25
C THR A 252 -3.23 8.82 16.46
N MET A 253 -3.82 7.64 16.25
CA MET A 253 -5.12 7.55 15.57
C MET A 253 -6.24 8.26 16.35
N ARG A 254 -6.25 8.14 17.68
CA ARG A 254 -7.24 8.84 18.52
C ARG A 254 -7.07 10.35 18.40
N GLU A 255 -5.84 10.84 18.47
CA GLU A 255 -5.54 12.26 18.36
C GLU A 255 -5.92 12.82 16.99
N LEU A 256 -5.52 12.15 15.90
CA LEU A 256 -5.83 12.59 14.53
C LEU A 256 -7.34 12.60 14.27
N ARG A 257 -8.08 11.60 14.74
CA ARG A 257 -9.55 11.58 14.65
C ARG A 257 -10.18 12.72 15.45
N GLY A 258 -9.66 13.01 16.65
CA GLY A 258 -10.11 14.13 17.48
C GLY A 258 -9.89 15.48 16.80
N GLN A 259 -8.68 15.72 16.27
CA GLN A 259 -8.34 16.95 15.54
C GLN A 259 -9.19 17.13 14.28
N ARG A 260 -9.46 16.04 13.56
CA ARG A 260 -10.33 16.07 12.38
C ARG A 260 -11.76 16.50 12.74
N LEU A 261 -12.32 15.95 13.82
CA LEU A 261 -13.67 16.33 14.28
C LEU A 261 -13.73 17.82 14.63
N LEU A 262 -12.69 18.35 15.27
CA LEU A 262 -12.61 19.79 15.58
C LEU A 262 -12.56 20.64 14.31
N ASN A 263 -11.74 20.27 13.32
CA ASN A 263 -11.63 21.00 12.05
C ASN A 263 -12.90 20.95 11.20
N THR A 264 -13.77 19.96 11.39
CA THR A 264 -15.08 19.92 10.70
C THR A 264 -16.16 20.78 11.36
N LEU A 265 -15.92 21.26 12.59
CA LEU A 265 -16.87 22.07 13.35
C LEU A 265 -16.59 23.58 13.29
N THR A 266 -15.40 23.96 12.84
CA THR A 266 -14.93 25.35 12.65
C THR A 266 -15.08 25.79 11.21
#